data_AF-A0A355IV48-F1
#
_entry.id   AF-A0A355IV48-F1
#
_cell.length_a   1.000
_cell.length_b   1.000
_cell.length_c   1.000
_cell.angle_alpha   90.00
_cell.angle_beta   90.00
_cell.angle_gamma   90.00
#
_symmetry.space_group_name_H-M   'P 1'
#
loop_
_entity.id
_entity.type
_entity.pdbx_description
1 polymer ?
#
loop_
_entity_poly.entity_id
_entity_poly.type
_entity_poly.pdbx_seq_one_letter_code
_entity_poly.pdbx_strand_id
1 'polypeptide(L)'
;MKNILFALILLFLNLFSFSQETQPLKKQTSYWNIGLQINSYRLPPPSSDKKTEYLDLDNDGDPDVLKTFTIRDIPVQWIDDDDDMKSGDWEGDNDNDCLMIDWNKDGKYSSATDLMIDWNDTNGDKKADMQVFIDIPEGRSGGHYMWVIDTDKDNIFNNIDWEQLKLRCWLHDGNSDFYEDYHGKSLFLKAHCSPDRINDPRLNWENPFLFYDPDNDGLTEMAIRLLDIPERKESETGSLQLFSGKITWASMAFDLDNDNNPGNEFDFDMTIGFAGEKGFDYLDQVHRFNNMRGLPEADQFFADPKWRQISELIYPGHETAWNLIFERGKWDQAQLVYDEDDDCARWERVEFYEQRNPFKIGKRNEGIDNNPQADASGDRGEWDADNSGNGQLYISRFDGRIHLYGAEKGTWRIDQNAWSFQGMGGLYDGYGPERLQKQPPLFATIQYADTDNNGFFDQIEYDLDGDTIFEQAVSLHSLGIDDRCEIINTASMDYSDFIKLKKSVAEDIWKNALGAVELAKKEGINESWYSLLMHPKSVRQKYHHGYWLQFYLFNDLINLYTRKECTDCVEKIRKAYYSGDWQGYRSCQKMDINK
;
A
#
# COMPACT_ATOMS: atom_id res chain seq x y z
N MET A 1 28.56 31.24 -65.55
CA MET A 1 27.88 32.05 -66.58
C MET A 1 26.40 31.77 -66.41
N LYS A 2 25.65 32.64 -65.71
CA LYS A 2 24.96 33.85 -66.21
C LYS A 2 23.79 33.56 -67.17
N ASN A 3 22.59 33.80 -66.64
CA ASN A 3 21.35 34.29 -67.27
C ASN A 3 20.54 33.28 -68.10
N ILE A 4 19.23 33.04 -67.95
CA ILE A 4 18.03 33.82 -67.51
C ILE A 4 17.14 34.30 -68.69
N LEU A 5 15.83 33.97 -68.58
CA LEU A 5 14.61 34.53 -69.19
C LEU A 5 14.04 34.06 -70.56
N PHE A 6 12.86 33.42 -70.47
CA PHE A 6 11.55 33.72 -71.12
C PHE A 6 11.42 34.08 -72.62
N ALA A 7 10.50 33.36 -73.28
CA ALA A 7 9.24 33.89 -73.86
C ALA A 7 8.29 32.69 -74.18
N LEU A 8 7.13 32.54 -73.52
CA LEU A 8 5.82 33.13 -73.88
C LEU A 8 5.25 32.71 -75.26
N ILE A 9 4.38 31.70 -75.26
CA ILE A 9 3.26 31.57 -76.22
C ILE A 9 1.98 31.30 -75.41
N LEU A 10 0.94 32.08 -75.67
CA LEU A 10 -0.38 32.07 -75.02
C LEU A 10 -1.47 31.59 -75.99
N LEU A 11 -2.59 31.10 -75.41
CA LEU A 11 -3.93 30.95 -76.02
C LEU A 11 -4.03 29.93 -77.18
N PHE A 12 -5.08 29.13 -77.36
CA PHE A 12 -6.51 29.13 -76.96
C PHE A 12 -6.98 27.66 -76.72
N LEU A 13 -8.18 27.26 -76.26
CA LEU A 13 -9.46 27.91 -75.84
C LEU A 13 -10.23 26.90 -74.93
N ASN A 14 -10.98 27.39 -73.93
CA ASN A 14 -12.20 26.83 -73.28
C ASN A 14 -12.34 25.31 -72.96
N LEU A 15 -12.84 24.92 -71.78
CA LEU A 15 -14.26 25.08 -71.42
C LEU A 15 -14.57 24.98 -69.90
N PHE A 16 -15.67 25.63 -69.52
CA PHE A 16 -16.41 25.55 -68.25
C PHE A 16 -15.75 25.97 -66.94
N SER A 17 -15.98 27.23 -66.58
CA SER A 17 -16.15 27.64 -65.19
C SER A 17 -17.41 27.03 -64.60
N PHE A 18 -17.30 26.39 -63.43
CA PHE A 18 -18.39 26.37 -62.45
C PHE A 18 -17.79 26.72 -61.09
N SER A 19 -18.25 27.82 -60.51
CA SER A 19 -17.94 28.18 -59.14
C SER A 19 -18.77 27.28 -58.23
N GLN A 20 -18.15 26.27 -57.63
CA GLN A 20 -18.68 25.72 -56.39
C GLN A 20 -18.03 26.46 -55.24
N GLU A 21 -18.86 27.13 -54.44
CA GLU A 21 -18.50 27.50 -53.09
C GLU A 21 -18.04 26.23 -52.37
N THR A 22 -16.78 26.19 -51.97
CA THR A 22 -16.33 25.20 -50.99
C THR A 22 -17.01 25.56 -49.67
N GLN A 23 -18.19 24.98 -49.42
CA GLN A 23 -18.67 24.84 -48.05
C GLN A 23 -17.51 24.28 -47.23
N PRO A 24 -17.18 24.86 -46.06
CA PRO A 24 -16.22 24.22 -45.19
C PRO A 24 -16.75 22.82 -44.90
N LEU A 25 -15.96 21.77 -45.16
CA LEU A 25 -16.25 20.46 -44.59
C LEU A 25 -16.51 20.71 -43.11
N LYS A 26 -17.67 20.27 -42.59
CA LYS A 26 -17.89 20.19 -41.16
C LYS A 26 -16.73 19.40 -40.60
N LYS A 27 -15.79 20.07 -39.94
CA LYS A 27 -14.69 19.44 -39.23
C LYS A 27 -15.35 18.68 -38.10
N GLN A 28 -15.51 17.37 -38.29
CA GLN A 28 -16.12 16.46 -37.33
C GLN A 28 -15.40 16.69 -36.00
N THR A 29 -16.13 17.21 -35.01
CA THR A 29 -15.59 17.51 -33.70
C THR A 29 -15.50 16.21 -32.93
N SER A 30 -14.42 15.46 -33.18
CA SER A 30 -13.98 14.41 -32.26
C SER A 30 -13.83 15.02 -30.87
N TYR A 31 -14.16 14.25 -29.83
CA TYR A 31 -13.80 14.64 -28.48
C TYR A 31 -12.28 14.90 -28.40
N TRP A 32 -11.90 15.86 -27.57
CA TRP A 32 -10.58 16.47 -27.66
C TRP A 32 -9.52 15.70 -26.88
N ASN A 33 -9.90 15.04 -25.78
CA ASN A 33 -8.99 14.27 -24.92
C ASN A 33 -9.00 12.79 -25.33
N ILE A 34 -8.25 12.47 -26.40
CA ILE A 34 -8.06 11.12 -26.94
C ILE A 34 -6.67 11.01 -27.57
N GLY A 35 -5.90 9.98 -27.23
CA GLY A 35 -4.57 9.71 -27.75
C GLY A 35 -3.59 10.84 -27.44
N LEU A 36 -3.82 11.57 -26.35
CA LEU A 36 -3.00 12.71 -25.92
C LEU A 36 -1.98 12.29 -24.87
N GLN A 37 -1.03 13.18 -24.59
CA GLN A 37 -0.04 13.03 -23.51
C GLN A 37 -0.55 13.64 -22.19
N ILE A 38 -1.85 13.50 -21.92
CA ILE A 38 -2.51 13.95 -20.69
C ILE A 38 -3.52 12.89 -20.25
N ASN A 39 -3.86 12.86 -18.96
CA ASN A 39 -4.80 11.89 -18.41
C ASN A 39 -6.23 12.09 -18.97
N SER A 40 -6.94 10.99 -19.19
CA SER A 40 -8.37 10.99 -19.51
C SER A 40 -9.15 10.50 -18.30
N TYR A 41 -9.82 11.40 -17.59
CA TYR A 41 -10.57 11.10 -16.35
C TYR A 41 -11.97 10.51 -16.57
N ARG A 42 -12.44 10.42 -17.82
CA ARG A 42 -13.78 9.89 -18.15
C ARG A 42 -13.77 9.12 -19.46
N LEU A 43 -14.79 8.28 -19.66
CA LEU A 43 -15.06 7.66 -20.95
C LEU A 43 -15.24 8.76 -22.03
N PRO A 44 -14.50 8.69 -23.14
CA PRO A 44 -14.70 9.62 -24.25
C PRO A 44 -16.10 9.49 -24.88
N PRO A 45 -16.83 10.61 -25.09
CA PRO A 45 -18.11 10.64 -25.78
C PRO A 45 -18.13 9.83 -27.09
N PRO A 46 -19.29 9.25 -27.49
CA PRO A 46 -19.53 8.87 -28.88
C PRO A 46 -19.25 10.04 -29.84
N SER A 47 -18.79 9.72 -31.04
CA SER A 47 -18.65 10.75 -32.08
C SER A 47 -20.02 11.23 -32.55
N SER A 48 -20.15 12.52 -32.89
CA SER A 48 -21.43 13.19 -33.20
C SER A 48 -22.26 12.63 -34.38
N ASP A 49 -21.70 11.66 -35.10
CA ASP A 49 -22.30 10.93 -36.22
C ASP A 49 -22.78 9.52 -35.85
N LYS A 50 -22.38 9.00 -34.68
CA LYS A 50 -22.96 7.80 -34.08
C LYS A 50 -24.38 8.10 -33.62
N LYS A 51 -25.24 7.10 -33.76
CA LYS A 51 -26.59 7.14 -33.24
C LYS A 51 -26.65 6.32 -31.96
N THR A 52 -27.15 6.94 -30.91
CA THR A 52 -27.69 6.27 -29.74
C THR A 52 -28.94 5.48 -30.13
N GLU A 53 -29.05 4.26 -29.62
CA GLU A 53 -30.28 3.48 -29.56
C GLU A 53 -30.76 3.47 -28.11
N TYR A 54 -32.08 3.66 -27.93
CA TYR A 54 -32.74 3.70 -26.64
C TYR A 54 -33.68 2.51 -26.57
N LEU A 55 -33.65 1.77 -25.46
CA LEU A 55 -34.62 0.71 -25.17
C LEU A 55 -35.41 1.11 -23.94
N ASP A 56 -36.73 1.04 -24.10
CA ASP A 56 -37.75 1.05 -23.06
C ASP A 56 -38.09 -0.43 -22.79
N LEU A 57 -37.74 -0.93 -21.60
CA LEU A 57 -37.81 -2.31 -21.16
C LEU A 57 -39.10 -2.59 -20.39
N ASP A 58 -39.51 -1.67 -19.52
CA ASP A 58 -40.66 -1.80 -18.62
C ASP A 58 -41.98 -1.27 -19.25
N ASN A 59 -41.91 -0.38 -20.25
CA ASN A 59 -42.98 0.25 -21.03
C ASN A 59 -43.70 1.42 -20.34
N ASP A 60 -43.05 2.17 -19.46
CA ASP A 60 -43.62 3.36 -18.82
C ASP A 60 -43.59 4.64 -19.69
N GLY A 61 -42.54 4.81 -20.52
CA GLY A 61 -42.33 5.94 -21.42
C GLY A 61 -40.89 6.45 -21.52
N ASP A 62 -40.00 6.02 -20.63
CA ASP A 62 -38.61 6.45 -20.54
C ASP A 62 -37.64 5.40 -21.15
N PRO A 63 -36.36 5.73 -21.42
CA PRO A 63 -35.36 4.73 -21.81
C PRO A 63 -34.59 4.16 -20.63
N ASP A 64 -34.75 2.87 -20.31
CA ASP A 64 -33.91 2.20 -19.30
C ASP A 64 -32.53 1.78 -19.84
N VAL A 65 -32.29 1.80 -21.16
CA VAL A 65 -31.00 1.41 -21.76
C VAL A 65 -30.57 2.31 -22.91
N LEU A 66 -29.36 2.85 -22.79
CA LEU A 66 -28.67 3.63 -23.82
C LEU A 66 -27.57 2.80 -24.47
N LYS A 67 -27.75 2.42 -25.75
CA LYS A 67 -26.73 1.72 -26.55
C LYS A 67 -26.02 2.68 -27.48
N THR A 68 -24.70 2.72 -27.40
CA THR A 68 -23.86 3.62 -28.21
C THR A 68 -22.48 3.02 -28.46
N PHE A 69 -21.52 3.84 -28.87
CA PHE A 69 -20.15 3.41 -29.14
C PHE A 69 -19.15 4.39 -28.53
N THR A 70 -18.04 3.90 -28.02
CA THR A 70 -16.88 4.77 -27.78
C THR A 70 -16.40 5.36 -29.10
N ILE A 71 -15.61 6.44 -29.01
CA ILE A 71 -14.91 7.05 -30.15
C ILE A 71 -13.94 6.10 -30.90
N ARG A 72 -13.67 4.89 -30.38
CA ARG A 72 -12.87 3.82 -31.03
C ARG A 72 -13.75 2.69 -31.60
N ASP A 73 -15.02 2.99 -31.88
CA ASP A 73 -16.02 2.07 -32.42
C ASP A 73 -16.24 0.81 -31.54
N ILE A 74 -16.02 0.91 -30.23
CA ILE A 74 -16.29 -0.18 -29.28
C ILE A 74 -17.73 -0.03 -28.81
N PRO A 75 -18.60 -1.04 -28.95
CA PRO A 75 -19.96 -0.97 -28.44
C PRO A 75 -19.97 -0.80 -26.92
N VAL A 76 -20.83 0.08 -26.43
CA VAL A 76 -21.10 0.27 -25.00
C VAL A 76 -22.60 0.36 -24.78
N GLN A 77 -23.08 -0.11 -23.64
CA GLN A 77 -24.43 0.18 -23.18
C GLN A 77 -24.41 0.68 -21.74
N TRP A 78 -25.25 1.66 -21.46
CA TRP A 78 -25.60 2.08 -20.10
C TRP A 78 -26.97 1.52 -19.78
N ILE A 79 -27.13 0.94 -18.61
CA ILE A 79 -28.42 0.60 -18.02
C ILE A 79 -28.70 1.67 -16.97
N ASP A 80 -29.86 2.29 -17.08
CA ASP A 80 -30.46 3.14 -16.07
C ASP A 80 -31.05 2.27 -14.98
N ASP A 81 -30.54 2.41 -13.75
CA ASP A 81 -30.99 1.62 -12.61
C ASP A 81 -31.75 2.45 -11.55
N ASP A 82 -31.96 3.77 -11.75
CA ASP A 82 -32.87 4.61 -10.95
C ASP A 82 -34.00 5.37 -11.69
N ASP A 83 -34.18 5.12 -12.99
CA ASP A 83 -35.29 5.62 -13.81
C ASP A 83 -35.23 7.15 -14.03
N ASP A 84 -34.02 7.64 -14.34
CA ASP A 84 -33.69 9.06 -14.60
C ASP A 84 -33.37 9.32 -16.08
N MET A 85 -32.91 8.36 -16.87
CA MET A 85 -32.39 8.56 -18.24
C MET A 85 -33.41 9.14 -19.23
N LYS A 86 -32.98 10.04 -20.14
CA LYS A 86 -33.89 10.72 -21.07
C LYS A 86 -33.51 10.52 -22.53
N SER A 87 -34.55 10.47 -23.38
CA SER A 87 -34.40 10.49 -24.84
C SER A 87 -33.67 11.75 -25.32
N GLY A 88 -32.38 11.61 -25.63
CA GLY A 88 -31.48 12.70 -26.01
C GLY A 88 -30.09 12.57 -25.40
N ASP A 89 -29.96 11.79 -24.32
CA ASP A 89 -28.71 11.56 -23.61
C ASP A 89 -27.73 10.69 -24.41
N TRP A 90 -26.45 10.80 -24.10
CA TRP A 90 -25.37 10.24 -24.93
C TRP A 90 -24.37 9.41 -24.14
N GLU A 91 -24.60 9.34 -22.84
CA GLU A 91 -24.05 8.49 -21.81
C GLU A 91 -25.08 8.42 -20.67
N GLY A 92 -24.98 7.39 -19.83
CA GLY A 92 -25.60 7.38 -18.52
C GLY A 92 -24.86 8.30 -17.55
N ASP A 93 -25.35 8.40 -16.31
CA ASP A 93 -24.68 9.16 -15.26
C ASP A 93 -23.80 8.30 -14.33
N ASN A 94 -23.58 8.75 -13.10
CA ASN A 94 -22.67 8.13 -12.13
C ASN A 94 -23.24 8.19 -10.70
N ASP A 95 -24.57 8.28 -10.53
CA ASP A 95 -25.21 8.12 -9.23
C ASP A 95 -25.92 6.76 -9.09
N ASN A 96 -26.62 6.24 -10.11
CA ASN A 96 -27.24 4.90 -10.09
C ASN A 96 -27.20 4.15 -11.44
N ASP A 97 -26.12 4.26 -12.21
CA ASP A 97 -26.06 3.71 -13.59
C ASP A 97 -25.00 2.59 -13.77
N CYS A 98 -25.32 1.61 -14.63
CA CYS A 98 -24.42 0.51 -14.98
C CYS A 98 -23.87 0.64 -16.42
N LEU A 99 -22.57 0.89 -16.55
CA LEU A 99 -21.84 0.88 -17.82
C LEU A 99 -21.31 -0.53 -18.13
N MET A 100 -21.71 -1.08 -19.29
CA MET A 100 -21.15 -2.32 -19.83
C MET A 100 -20.44 -2.09 -21.16
N ILE A 101 -19.29 -2.75 -21.38
CA ILE A 101 -18.45 -2.57 -22.57
C ILE A 101 -18.13 -3.91 -23.24
N ASP A 102 -18.60 -4.07 -24.48
CA ASP A 102 -18.27 -5.19 -25.39
C ASP A 102 -16.91 -4.90 -26.06
N TRP A 103 -15.81 -5.29 -25.41
CA TRP A 103 -14.46 -4.94 -25.85
C TRP A 103 -14.00 -5.79 -27.04
N ASN A 104 -14.40 -7.07 -27.08
CA ASN A 104 -14.08 -7.98 -28.19
C ASN A 104 -14.94 -7.73 -29.45
N LYS A 105 -16.07 -7.02 -29.31
CA LYS A 105 -17.06 -6.72 -30.35
C LYS A 105 -17.82 -7.95 -30.84
N ASP A 106 -18.12 -8.91 -29.96
CA ASP A 106 -18.86 -10.14 -30.26
C ASP A 106 -20.39 -10.01 -30.08
N GLY A 107 -20.85 -8.87 -29.53
CA GLY A 107 -22.26 -8.55 -29.30
C GLY A 107 -22.79 -8.96 -27.93
N LYS A 108 -21.91 -9.40 -27.01
CA LYS A 108 -22.22 -9.61 -25.59
C LYS A 108 -21.41 -8.62 -24.75
N TYR A 109 -21.99 -8.16 -23.64
CA TYR A 109 -21.43 -7.10 -22.80
C TYR A 109 -20.93 -7.60 -21.43
N SER A 110 -20.99 -8.91 -21.21
CA SER A 110 -20.71 -9.58 -19.94
C SER A 110 -20.04 -10.92 -20.20
N SER A 111 -19.06 -10.93 -21.10
CA SER A 111 -18.37 -12.13 -21.59
C SER A 111 -16.85 -11.98 -21.54
N ALA A 112 -16.11 -12.93 -22.11
CA ALA A 112 -14.66 -12.92 -22.04
C ALA A 112 -14.05 -11.70 -22.76
N THR A 113 -13.13 -11.03 -22.06
CA THR A 113 -12.51 -9.71 -22.30
C THR A 113 -13.36 -8.47 -22.06
N ASP A 114 -14.63 -8.62 -21.67
CA ASP A 114 -15.53 -7.48 -21.42
C ASP A 114 -15.36 -6.94 -19.99
N LEU A 115 -15.85 -5.71 -19.77
CA LEU A 115 -15.88 -5.09 -18.46
C LEU A 115 -17.24 -4.43 -18.18
N MET A 116 -17.59 -4.37 -16.89
CA MET A 116 -18.78 -3.71 -16.36
C MET A 116 -18.35 -2.82 -15.19
N ILE A 117 -18.98 -1.66 -15.07
CA ILE A 117 -18.78 -0.69 -13.99
C ILE A 117 -20.16 -0.22 -13.56
N ASP A 118 -20.44 -0.26 -12.27
CA ASP A 118 -21.73 0.10 -11.70
C ASP A 118 -21.52 1.14 -10.58
N TRP A 119 -22.36 2.17 -10.55
CA TRP A 119 -22.36 3.23 -9.55
C TRP A 119 -23.65 3.17 -8.75
N ASN A 120 -23.58 3.42 -7.44
CA ASN A 120 -24.73 3.24 -6.56
C ASN A 120 -24.80 4.29 -5.44
N ASP A 121 -25.81 5.15 -5.50
CA ASP A 121 -26.21 6.07 -4.44
C ASP A 121 -27.07 5.30 -3.42
N THR A 122 -26.59 5.18 -2.20
CA THR A 122 -27.29 4.45 -1.13
C THR A 122 -28.20 5.34 -0.29
N ASN A 123 -28.10 6.66 -0.46
CA ASN A 123 -28.64 7.68 0.44
C ASN A 123 -29.64 8.66 -0.22
N GLY A 124 -29.58 8.82 -1.56
CA GLY A 124 -30.47 9.62 -2.38
C GLY A 124 -30.07 11.10 -2.52
N ASP A 125 -28.78 11.42 -2.46
CA ASP A 125 -28.27 12.78 -2.66
C ASP A 125 -27.74 13.07 -4.09
N LYS A 126 -27.93 12.12 -5.01
CA LYS A 126 -27.47 12.14 -6.42
C LYS A 126 -25.95 12.15 -6.54
N LYS A 127 -25.35 11.24 -5.78
CA LYS A 127 -23.94 10.91 -5.79
C LYS A 127 -23.78 9.43 -5.49
N ALA A 128 -22.95 8.72 -6.25
CA ALA A 128 -22.56 7.37 -5.83
C ALA A 128 -21.90 7.41 -4.44
N ASP A 129 -22.29 6.44 -3.61
CA ASP A 129 -21.59 6.08 -2.37
C ASP A 129 -20.67 4.87 -2.59
N MET A 130 -20.86 4.15 -3.70
CA MET A 130 -20.18 2.89 -4.02
C MET A 130 -19.95 2.79 -5.53
N GLN A 131 -18.84 2.18 -5.92
CA GLN A 131 -18.59 1.76 -7.29
C GLN A 131 -18.07 0.32 -7.32
N VAL A 132 -18.62 -0.51 -8.20
CA VAL A 132 -18.08 -1.85 -8.50
C VAL A 132 -17.48 -1.90 -9.90
N PHE A 133 -16.26 -2.41 -9.99
CA PHE A 133 -15.54 -2.72 -11.23
C PHE A 133 -15.45 -4.24 -11.41
N ILE A 134 -15.83 -4.72 -12.59
CA ILE A 134 -15.69 -6.12 -13.00
C ILE A 134 -15.01 -6.20 -14.37
N ASP A 135 -13.94 -7.00 -14.48
CA ASP A 135 -13.45 -7.49 -15.77
C ASP A 135 -13.42 -9.03 -15.82
N ILE A 136 -13.74 -9.57 -16.99
CA ILE A 136 -13.75 -11.02 -17.24
C ILE A 136 -12.62 -11.30 -18.25
N PRO A 137 -11.43 -11.76 -17.89
CA PRO A 137 -10.33 -11.94 -18.84
C PRO A 137 -10.51 -13.17 -19.73
N GLU A 138 -9.80 -13.22 -20.86
CA GLU A 138 -9.82 -14.40 -21.74
C GLU A 138 -9.13 -15.61 -21.08
N GLY A 139 -9.87 -16.70 -20.90
CA GLY A 139 -9.33 -17.99 -20.46
C GLY A 139 -9.16 -18.11 -18.94
N ARG A 140 -8.02 -18.68 -18.50
CA ARG A 140 -7.78 -19.04 -17.08
C ARG A 140 -7.15 -17.93 -16.22
N SER A 141 -6.92 -16.75 -16.79
CA SER A 141 -6.42 -15.57 -16.05
C SER A 141 -7.38 -15.16 -14.94
N GLY A 142 -6.84 -14.51 -13.90
CA GLY A 142 -7.65 -13.81 -12.90
C GLY A 142 -8.15 -12.48 -13.46
N GLY A 143 -9.43 -12.21 -13.25
CA GLY A 143 -10.04 -10.88 -13.45
C GLY A 143 -10.16 -10.18 -12.11
N HIS A 144 -11.04 -9.19 -12.06
CA HIS A 144 -11.30 -8.37 -10.89
C HIS A 144 -12.80 -8.39 -10.58
N TYR A 145 -13.09 -8.48 -9.28
CA TYR A 145 -14.37 -8.09 -8.70
C TYR A 145 -14.04 -7.17 -7.54
N MET A 146 -14.09 -5.86 -7.81
CA MET A 146 -13.57 -4.83 -6.92
C MET A 146 -14.65 -3.82 -6.61
N TRP A 147 -14.90 -3.58 -5.32
CA TRP A 147 -15.79 -2.55 -4.82
C TRP A 147 -14.97 -1.47 -4.14
N VAL A 148 -15.20 -0.21 -4.46
CA VAL A 148 -14.77 0.93 -3.64
C VAL A 148 -16.02 1.53 -3.00
N ILE A 149 -15.92 1.87 -1.72
CA ILE A 149 -17.01 2.46 -0.94
C ILE A 149 -16.50 3.78 -0.38
N ASP A 150 -17.00 4.88 -0.95
CA ASP A 150 -16.68 6.25 -0.58
C ASP A 150 -17.21 6.51 0.84
N THR A 151 -16.33 6.53 1.85
CA THR A 151 -16.72 6.72 3.26
C THR A 151 -16.47 8.11 3.84
N ASP A 152 -15.79 9.02 3.12
CA ASP A 152 -15.56 10.41 3.53
C ASP A 152 -16.23 11.47 2.62
N LYS A 153 -16.82 11.04 1.50
CA LYS A 153 -17.71 11.79 0.57
C LYS A 153 -16.99 12.74 -0.38
N ASP A 154 -15.82 12.32 -0.86
CA ASP A 154 -15.02 13.05 -1.84
C ASP A 154 -15.35 12.70 -3.32
N ASN A 155 -16.09 11.61 -3.56
CA ASN A 155 -16.46 11.04 -4.87
C ASN A 155 -15.31 10.47 -5.72
N ILE A 156 -14.20 10.03 -5.12
CA ILE A 156 -13.14 9.27 -5.78
C ILE A 156 -13.46 7.76 -5.71
N PHE A 157 -13.03 6.98 -6.71
CA PHE A 157 -13.31 5.53 -6.81
C PHE A 157 -12.15 4.79 -7.51
N ASN A 158 -12.43 3.67 -8.20
CA ASN A 158 -11.44 2.93 -9.00
C ASN A 158 -10.85 3.80 -10.11
N ASN A 159 -9.53 3.74 -10.31
CA ASN A 159 -8.88 4.44 -11.41
C ASN A 159 -8.86 3.60 -12.69
N ILE A 160 -9.51 4.08 -13.74
CA ILE A 160 -9.74 3.34 -14.99
C ILE A 160 -9.06 4.06 -16.16
N ASP A 161 -8.13 3.37 -16.84
CA ASP A 161 -7.57 3.83 -18.11
C ASP A 161 -8.62 3.70 -19.21
N TRP A 162 -9.35 4.79 -19.46
CA TRP A 162 -10.40 4.88 -20.46
C TRP A 162 -9.92 4.75 -21.92
N GLU A 163 -8.61 4.69 -22.18
CA GLU A 163 -8.07 4.40 -23.52
C GLU A 163 -7.78 2.92 -23.75
N GLN A 164 -7.28 2.23 -22.72
CA GLN A 164 -6.94 0.80 -22.75
C GLN A 164 -8.07 -0.09 -22.21
N LEU A 165 -9.06 0.52 -21.55
CA LEU A 165 -10.17 -0.11 -20.84
C LEU A 165 -9.68 -1.14 -19.82
N LYS A 166 -8.90 -0.63 -18.85
CA LYS A 166 -8.29 -1.42 -17.78
C LYS A 166 -8.31 -0.66 -16.46
N LEU A 167 -8.54 -1.40 -15.39
CA LEU A 167 -8.27 -0.97 -14.02
C LEU A 167 -6.77 -0.66 -13.85
N ARG A 168 -6.46 0.44 -13.15
CA ARG A 168 -5.10 0.98 -12.98
C ARG A 168 -4.90 1.51 -11.55
N CYS A 169 -5.11 0.63 -10.57
CA CYS A 169 -4.82 0.71 -9.12
C CYS A 169 -3.43 1.24 -8.69
N TRP A 170 -2.57 1.65 -9.63
CA TRP A 170 -1.15 1.92 -9.43
C TRP A 170 -0.69 3.19 -10.13
N LEU A 171 -1.60 3.97 -10.74
CA LEU A 171 -1.25 5.29 -11.26
C LEU A 171 -1.46 6.33 -10.15
N HIS A 172 -0.55 7.29 -10.12
CA HIS A 172 -0.38 8.27 -9.08
C HIS A 172 0.31 9.52 -9.68
N ASP A 173 0.30 10.65 -8.97
CA ASP A 173 1.29 11.72 -9.15
C ASP A 173 2.43 11.55 -8.11
N GLY A 174 3.54 12.25 -8.30
CA GLY A 174 4.66 12.27 -7.36
C GLY A 174 5.23 10.87 -7.06
N ASN A 175 5.36 10.55 -5.77
CA ASN A 175 5.77 9.23 -5.29
C ASN A 175 4.60 8.29 -4.99
N SER A 176 3.45 8.84 -4.58
CA SER A 176 2.40 8.08 -3.89
C SER A 176 1.03 8.76 -3.88
N ASP A 177 0.81 9.81 -4.67
CA ASP A 177 -0.50 10.46 -4.80
C ASP A 177 -1.41 9.66 -5.75
N PHE A 178 -1.89 8.49 -5.29
CA PHE A 178 -2.66 7.54 -6.09
C PHE A 178 -3.97 8.15 -6.60
N TYR A 179 -4.30 7.85 -7.86
CA TYR A 179 -5.56 8.28 -8.51
C TYR A 179 -6.74 7.38 -8.16
N GLU A 180 -6.48 6.23 -7.53
CA GLU A 180 -7.48 5.35 -6.98
C GLU A 180 -7.67 5.71 -5.51
N ASP A 181 -8.91 5.58 -5.03
CA ASP A 181 -9.31 6.01 -3.69
C ASP A 181 -8.68 5.15 -2.57
N TYR A 182 -7.48 5.56 -2.15
CA TYR A 182 -6.74 5.00 -1.03
C TYR A 182 -6.46 6.03 0.07
N HIS A 183 -6.75 7.31 -0.19
CA HIS A 183 -6.45 8.43 0.70
C HIS A 183 -7.53 8.61 1.77
N GLY A 184 -7.32 9.52 2.70
CA GLY A 184 -8.32 9.91 3.70
C GLY A 184 -8.91 8.72 4.47
N LYS A 185 -10.25 8.66 4.51
CA LYS A 185 -11.02 7.56 5.07
C LYS A 185 -11.87 6.91 3.97
N SER A 186 -11.23 6.06 3.19
CA SER A 186 -11.88 5.14 2.24
C SER A 186 -11.80 3.65 2.64
N LEU A 187 -12.46 2.78 1.88
CA LEU A 187 -12.28 1.33 1.92
C LEU A 187 -12.58 0.67 0.57
N PHE A 188 -11.94 -0.48 0.29
CA PHE A 188 -12.28 -1.32 -0.85
C PHE A 188 -12.34 -2.82 -0.51
N LEU A 189 -13.06 -3.58 -1.34
CA LEU A 189 -13.10 -5.05 -1.35
C LEU A 189 -12.60 -5.55 -2.71
N LYS A 190 -11.78 -6.61 -2.78
CA LYS A 190 -11.19 -7.06 -4.06
C LYS A 190 -10.93 -8.56 -4.16
N ALA A 191 -11.40 -9.17 -5.26
CA ALA A 191 -11.08 -10.54 -5.63
C ALA A 191 -10.35 -10.58 -6.96
N HIS A 192 -9.33 -11.43 -7.06
CA HIS A 192 -8.63 -11.74 -8.30
C HIS A 192 -9.38 -12.77 -9.18
N CYS A 193 -10.70 -12.62 -9.28
CA CYS A 193 -11.56 -13.33 -10.25
C CYS A 193 -12.84 -12.54 -10.55
N SER A 194 -13.45 -12.86 -11.68
CA SER A 194 -14.81 -12.45 -12.02
C SER A 194 -15.88 -13.10 -11.12
N PRO A 195 -17.07 -12.48 -10.94
CA PRO A 195 -18.10 -12.96 -10.02
C PRO A 195 -18.63 -14.37 -10.28
N ASP A 196 -18.64 -14.83 -11.53
CA ASP A 196 -19.10 -16.18 -11.92
C ASP A 196 -18.25 -17.31 -11.31
N ARG A 197 -17.05 -16.97 -10.82
CA ARG A 197 -16.11 -17.89 -10.18
C ARG A 197 -16.16 -17.85 -8.64
N ILE A 198 -17.05 -17.04 -8.06
CA ILE A 198 -17.20 -16.84 -6.62
C ILE A 198 -18.42 -17.63 -6.11
N ASN A 199 -18.31 -18.24 -4.93
CA ASN A 199 -19.42 -18.99 -4.31
C ASN A 199 -20.56 -18.11 -3.78
N ASP A 200 -20.23 -16.91 -3.29
CA ASP A 200 -21.17 -15.92 -2.76
C ASP A 200 -20.65 -14.51 -3.09
N PRO A 201 -21.29 -13.75 -4.01
CA PRO A 201 -20.81 -12.43 -4.42
C PRO A 201 -20.90 -11.38 -3.31
N ARG A 202 -21.51 -11.68 -2.16
CA ARG A 202 -21.51 -10.79 -0.98
C ARG A 202 -20.17 -10.82 -0.22
N LEU A 203 -19.29 -11.76 -0.55
CA LEU A 203 -17.98 -11.98 0.07
C LEU A 203 -16.85 -11.66 -0.90
N ASN A 204 -15.65 -11.42 -0.36
CA ASN A 204 -14.49 -11.05 -1.16
C ASN A 204 -13.16 -11.62 -0.61
N TRP A 205 -12.04 -11.49 -1.35
CA TRP A 205 -10.72 -11.95 -0.89
C TRP A 205 -10.06 -10.92 0.05
N GLU A 206 -9.76 -9.73 -0.47
CA GLU A 206 -9.55 -8.54 0.36
C GLU A 206 -10.93 -8.09 0.83
N ASN A 207 -11.22 -8.29 2.11
CA ASN A 207 -12.57 -8.17 2.65
C ASN A 207 -12.56 -7.66 4.10
N PRO A 208 -12.24 -6.37 4.33
CA PRO A 208 -11.84 -5.33 3.37
C PRO A 208 -10.33 -4.99 3.40
N PHE A 209 -9.96 -3.99 2.60
CA PHE A 209 -8.89 -3.04 2.91
C PHE A 209 -9.54 -1.73 3.40
N LEU A 210 -9.12 -1.19 4.55
CA LEU A 210 -9.66 0.02 5.18
C LEU A 210 -8.54 1.06 5.36
N PHE A 211 -8.81 2.31 4.99
CA PHE A 211 -7.96 3.46 5.22
C PHE A 211 -8.58 4.38 6.27
N TYR A 212 -7.76 5.07 7.06
CA TYR A 212 -8.22 5.88 8.18
C TYR A 212 -7.50 7.22 8.21
N ASP A 213 -8.30 8.28 8.22
CA ASP A 213 -7.93 9.65 8.53
C ASP A 213 -8.49 10.04 9.92
N PRO A 214 -7.72 9.86 11.01
CA PRO A 214 -8.14 10.15 12.37
C PRO A 214 -7.98 11.63 12.77
N ASP A 215 -7.14 12.42 12.10
CA ASP A 215 -6.91 13.84 12.41
C ASP A 215 -7.65 14.82 11.47
N ASN A 216 -8.21 14.28 10.38
CA ASN A 216 -9.15 14.87 9.41
C ASN A 216 -8.47 15.89 8.48
N ASP A 217 -7.26 15.58 7.99
CA ASP A 217 -6.51 16.42 7.06
C ASP A 217 -6.61 16.00 5.57
N GLY A 218 -7.14 14.80 5.31
CA GLY A 218 -7.30 14.20 3.98
C GLY A 218 -6.28 13.11 3.62
N LEU A 219 -5.32 12.80 4.51
CA LEU A 219 -4.28 11.79 4.29
C LEU A 219 -4.54 10.52 5.11
N THR A 220 -3.83 9.44 4.77
CA THR A 220 -4.06 8.12 5.37
C THR A 220 -3.00 7.78 6.41
N GLU A 221 -3.36 8.01 7.66
CA GLU A 221 -2.47 7.83 8.81
C GLU A 221 -2.37 6.37 9.29
N MET A 222 -3.42 5.59 9.06
CA MET A 222 -3.50 4.19 9.44
C MET A 222 -4.27 3.40 8.40
N ALA A 223 -3.90 2.14 8.20
CA ALA A 223 -4.65 1.23 7.35
C ALA A 223 -4.78 -0.18 7.94
N ILE A 224 -5.91 -0.85 7.67
CA ILE A 224 -6.18 -2.22 8.14
C ILE A 224 -6.61 -3.08 6.95
N ARG A 225 -5.88 -4.16 6.68
CA ARG A 225 -6.15 -5.11 5.59
C ARG A 225 -6.51 -6.48 6.15
N LEU A 226 -7.61 -7.06 5.66
CA LEU A 226 -8.19 -8.31 6.14
C LEU A 226 -8.45 -9.25 4.97
N LEU A 227 -7.98 -10.50 5.06
CA LEU A 227 -8.09 -11.49 3.98
C LEU A 227 -8.92 -12.72 4.37
N ASP A 228 -9.99 -12.99 3.61
CA ASP A 228 -10.66 -14.31 3.56
C ASP A 228 -9.98 -15.13 2.46
N ILE A 229 -8.91 -15.83 2.82
CA ILE A 229 -8.13 -16.63 1.88
C ILE A 229 -8.97 -17.84 1.43
N PRO A 230 -9.42 -17.91 0.16
CA PRO A 230 -10.43 -18.89 -0.25
C PRO A 230 -9.83 -20.28 -0.51
N GLU A 231 -10.66 -21.31 -0.33
CA GLU A 231 -10.37 -22.61 -0.95
C GLU A 231 -10.47 -22.45 -2.48
N ARG A 232 -9.38 -22.78 -3.19
CA ARG A 232 -9.34 -22.73 -4.66
C ARG A 232 -9.67 -24.09 -5.24
N LYS A 233 -10.69 -24.14 -6.09
CA LYS A 233 -11.18 -25.38 -6.72
C LYS A 233 -11.17 -25.27 -8.23
N GLU A 234 -10.29 -26.04 -8.88
CA GLU A 234 -10.21 -26.11 -10.33
C GLU A 234 -11.52 -26.60 -10.97
N SER A 235 -11.93 -25.93 -12.04
CA SER A 235 -13.07 -26.28 -12.89
C SER A 235 -12.70 -26.18 -14.38
N GLU A 236 -13.64 -26.47 -15.28
CA GLU A 236 -13.41 -26.35 -16.73
C GLU A 236 -13.24 -24.88 -17.17
N THR A 237 -13.90 -23.93 -16.48
CA THR A 237 -13.92 -22.50 -16.83
C THR A 237 -12.89 -21.65 -16.08
N GLY A 238 -12.19 -22.22 -15.09
CA GLY A 238 -11.19 -21.52 -14.27
C GLY A 238 -11.09 -22.09 -12.85
N SER A 239 -10.30 -21.44 -11.99
CA SER A 239 -10.30 -21.74 -10.55
C SER A 239 -11.47 -21.02 -9.88
N LEU A 240 -12.35 -21.76 -9.23
CA LEU A 240 -13.39 -21.21 -8.37
C LEU A 240 -12.77 -20.76 -7.05
N GLN A 241 -13.16 -19.59 -6.55
CA GLN A 241 -12.78 -19.09 -5.23
C GLN A 241 -13.95 -19.31 -4.27
N LEU A 242 -13.72 -20.11 -3.23
CA LEU A 242 -14.71 -20.44 -2.22
C LEU A 242 -14.37 -19.68 -0.94
N PHE A 243 -14.96 -18.50 -0.77
CA PHE A 243 -14.83 -17.68 0.44
C PHE A 243 -15.57 -18.33 1.60
N SER A 244 -14.99 -18.18 2.79
CA SER A 244 -15.36 -18.96 3.98
C SER A 244 -16.20 -18.21 4.99
N GLY A 245 -16.26 -16.88 4.89
CA GLY A 245 -16.80 -15.99 5.91
C GLY A 245 -15.83 -15.75 7.06
N LYS A 246 -14.53 -15.98 6.86
CA LYS A 246 -13.50 -15.87 7.91
C LYS A 246 -12.25 -15.16 7.44
N ILE A 247 -11.75 -14.25 8.26
CA ILE A 247 -10.44 -13.62 8.07
C ILE A 247 -9.37 -14.50 8.71
N THR A 248 -8.43 -15.00 7.90
CA THR A 248 -7.30 -15.87 8.35
C THR A 248 -5.95 -15.16 8.31
N TRP A 249 -5.91 -13.94 7.77
CA TRP A 249 -4.74 -13.05 7.80
C TRP A 249 -5.21 -11.60 7.96
N ALA A 250 -4.51 -10.84 8.80
CA ALA A 250 -4.79 -9.44 9.07
C ALA A 250 -3.48 -8.63 9.15
N SER A 251 -3.51 -7.37 8.74
CA SER A 251 -2.44 -6.40 9.04
C SER A 251 -2.98 -5.03 9.41
N MET A 252 -2.21 -4.29 10.19
CA MET A 252 -2.47 -2.91 10.61
C MET A 252 -1.18 -2.11 10.40
N ALA A 253 -1.22 -1.11 9.53
CA ALA A 253 -0.12 -0.20 9.21
C ALA A 253 -0.38 1.18 9.82
N PHE A 254 0.66 1.88 10.24
CA PHE A 254 0.60 3.18 10.94
C PHE A 254 1.74 4.08 10.48
N ASP A 255 1.45 5.33 10.11
CA ASP A 255 2.37 6.46 10.29
C ASP A 255 2.45 6.71 11.81
N LEU A 256 3.63 6.72 12.41
CA LEU A 256 3.74 6.93 13.86
C LEU A 256 4.17 8.34 14.24
N ASP A 257 4.64 9.20 13.34
CA ASP A 257 4.87 10.62 13.67
C ASP A 257 4.05 11.67 12.90
N ASN A 258 3.05 11.22 12.14
CA ASN A 258 1.97 12.01 11.54
C ASN A 258 2.58 13.07 10.60
N ASP A 259 3.44 12.61 9.70
CA ASP A 259 4.27 13.41 8.80
C ASP A 259 4.02 13.14 7.31
N ASN A 260 3.05 12.25 7.00
CA ASN A 260 2.27 12.27 5.76
C ASN A 260 1.96 13.72 5.29
N ASN A 261 2.25 14.02 4.03
CA ASN A 261 1.99 15.33 3.41
C ASN A 261 2.03 15.24 1.87
N PRO A 262 1.60 16.27 1.10
CA PRO A 262 1.75 16.27 -0.36
C PRO A 262 3.21 16.16 -0.82
N GLY A 263 3.55 15.04 -1.43
CA GLY A 263 4.91 14.57 -1.77
C GLY A 263 5.40 13.38 -0.93
N ASN A 264 4.64 12.99 0.10
CA ASN A 264 4.88 11.92 1.08
C ASN A 264 3.51 11.36 1.53
N GLU A 265 2.70 10.83 0.62
CA GLU A 265 1.28 10.54 0.90
C GLU A 265 1.03 9.25 1.70
N PHE A 266 2.01 8.34 1.74
CA PHE A 266 1.90 7.01 2.37
C PHE A 266 3.19 6.60 3.10
N ASP A 267 3.57 7.36 4.13
CA ASP A 267 4.76 7.12 4.98
C ASP A 267 4.38 6.36 6.26
N PHE A 268 3.98 5.10 6.09
CA PHE A 268 3.72 4.24 7.23
C PHE A 268 5.06 3.81 7.87
N ASP A 269 5.33 4.25 9.11
CA ASP A 269 6.44 3.83 9.98
C ASP A 269 6.45 2.32 10.32
N MET A 270 5.31 1.77 10.76
CA MET A 270 5.22 0.41 11.35
C MET A 270 4.00 -0.39 10.89
N THR A 271 4.15 -1.70 10.65
CA THR A 271 3.05 -2.62 10.35
C THR A 271 3.09 -3.88 11.21
N ILE A 272 1.98 -4.18 11.89
CA ILE A 272 1.76 -5.43 12.65
C ILE A 272 0.90 -6.36 11.81
N GLY A 273 1.30 -7.63 11.69
CA GLY A 273 0.59 -8.67 10.95
C GLY A 273 0.25 -9.87 11.82
N PHE A 274 -0.90 -10.48 11.54
CA PHE A 274 -1.36 -11.72 12.16
C PHE A 274 -1.76 -12.75 11.10
N ALA A 275 -1.52 -14.03 11.38
CA ALA A 275 -2.03 -15.13 10.57
C ALA A 275 -2.47 -16.30 11.45
N GLY A 276 -3.49 -17.03 11.02
CA GLY A 276 -3.91 -18.28 11.69
C GLY A 276 -5.04 -18.99 10.98
N GLU A 277 -5.03 -20.33 11.03
CA GLU A 277 -6.03 -21.19 10.37
C GLU A 277 -7.45 -20.98 10.92
N LYS A 278 -7.55 -20.53 12.18
CA LYS A 278 -8.83 -20.30 12.86
C LYS A 278 -9.38 -18.90 12.60
N GLY A 279 -8.51 -17.89 12.66
CA GLY A 279 -8.86 -16.51 12.36
C GLY A 279 -10.05 -15.99 13.17
N PHE A 280 -10.91 -15.19 12.55
CA PHE A 280 -12.23 -14.86 13.08
C PHE A 280 -13.32 -14.94 12.00
N ASP A 281 -14.56 -15.20 12.42
CA ASP A 281 -15.75 -15.17 11.57
C ASP A 281 -16.30 -13.73 11.51
N TYR A 282 -16.67 -13.29 10.31
CA TYR A 282 -17.20 -11.95 10.04
C TYR A 282 -18.60 -11.96 9.40
N LEU A 283 -19.28 -13.10 9.33
CA LEU A 283 -20.57 -13.22 8.62
C LEU A 283 -21.72 -12.43 9.29
N ASP A 284 -21.51 -11.89 10.49
CA ASP A 284 -22.42 -10.96 11.16
C ASP A 284 -22.18 -9.48 10.81
N GLN A 285 -21.10 -9.15 10.10
CA GLN A 285 -20.75 -7.79 9.65
C GLN A 285 -21.45 -7.46 8.32
N VAL A 286 -22.77 -7.33 8.35
CA VAL A 286 -23.61 -7.14 7.15
C VAL A 286 -23.87 -5.66 6.86
N HIS A 287 -23.32 -5.17 5.75
CA HIS A 287 -23.51 -3.82 5.22
C HIS A 287 -24.59 -3.82 4.14
N ARG A 288 -25.74 -3.20 4.41
CA ARG A 288 -26.88 -3.14 3.49
C ARG A 288 -26.88 -1.85 2.67
N PHE A 289 -27.30 -1.95 1.42
CA PHE A 289 -27.50 -0.83 0.50
C PHE A 289 -28.77 -1.02 -0.32
N ASN A 290 -29.24 0.08 -0.90
CA ASN A 290 -30.34 0.10 -1.85
C ASN A 290 -29.78 0.25 -3.28
N ASN A 291 -30.69 0.44 -4.24
CA ASN A 291 -30.50 0.86 -5.63
C ASN A 291 -29.67 -0.05 -6.57
N MET A 292 -28.61 -0.72 -6.10
CA MET A 292 -27.74 -1.67 -6.84
C MET A 292 -28.48 -2.72 -7.68
N ARG A 293 -29.72 -3.06 -7.30
CA ARG A 293 -30.54 -4.01 -8.05
C ARG A 293 -31.02 -3.45 -9.40
N GLY A 294 -31.31 -2.15 -9.39
CA GLY A 294 -32.13 -1.38 -10.32
C GLY A 294 -33.21 -2.20 -11.00
N LEU A 295 -33.26 -2.11 -12.33
CA LEU A 295 -34.30 -2.74 -13.13
C LEU A 295 -34.07 -4.27 -13.27
N PRO A 296 -35.03 -5.12 -12.85
CA PRO A 296 -34.90 -6.57 -13.00
C PRO A 296 -34.82 -7.06 -14.44
N GLU A 297 -35.47 -6.36 -15.36
CA GLU A 297 -35.52 -6.64 -16.80
C GLU A 297 -34.14 -6.52 -17.46
N ALA A 298 -33.22 -5.73 -16.89
CA ALA A 298 -31.86 -5.57 -17.39
C ALA A 298 -30.97 -6.82 -17.19
N ASP A 299 -31.36 -7.77 -16.32
CA ASP A 299 -30.64 -9.04 -16.09
C ASP A 299 -30.33 -9.81 -17.39
N GLN A 300 -31.15 -9.61 -18.44
CA GLN A 300 -30.99 -10.23 -19.75
C GLN A 300 -29.66 -9.89 -20.47
N PHE A 301 -28.95 -8.84 -20.05
CA PHE A 301 -27.66 -8.44 -20.64
C PHE A 301 -26.44 -9.09 -19.96
N PHE A 302 -26.61 -9.67 -18.77
CA PHE A 302 -25.52 -10.24 -17.98
C PHE A 302 -25.41 -11.76 -18.16
N ALA A 303 -24.17 -12.28 -18.23
CA ALA A 303 -23.97 -13.72 -18.21
C ALA A 303 -24.21 -14.32 -16.82
N ASP A 304 -23.95 -13.54 -15.77
CA ASP A 304 -24.28 -13.85 -14.39
C ASP A 304 -24.75 -12.57 -13.65
N PRO A 305 -26.06 -12.32 -13.55
CA PRO A 305 -26.59 -11.13 -12.87
C PRO A 305 -26.53 -11.21 -11.33
N LYS A 306 -26.03 -12.32 -10.75
CA LYS A 306 -26.07 -12.51 -9.27
C LYS A 306 -25.35 -11.41 -8.48
N TRP A 307 -24.33 -10.77 -9.06
CA TRP A 307 -23.57 -9.73 -8.36
C TRP A 307 -24.34 -8.40 -8.25
N ARG A 308 -25.15 -8.01 -9.24
CA ARG A 308 -26.07 -6.84 -9.16
C ARG A 308 -27.36 -7.15 -8.39
N GLN A 309 -27.73 -8.43 -8.29
CA GLN A 309 -28.88 -8.87 -7.49
C GLN A 309 -28.66 -8.81 -5.95
N ILE A 310 -27.46 -8.50 -5.47
CA ILE A 310 -27.20 -8.36 -4.03
C ILE A 310 -27.75 -7.02 -3.50
N SER A 311 -28.11 -6.99 -2.22
CA SER A 311 -28.52 -5.77 -1.48
C SER A 311 -27.71 -5.61 -0.18
N GLU A 312 -26.62 -6.38 -0.09
CA GLU A 312 -25.70 -6.36 1.04
C GLU A 312 -24.32 -6.88 0.60
N LEU A 313 -23.28 -6.33 1.20
CA LEU A 313 -21.93 -6.90 1.25
C LEU A 313 -21.65 -7.29 2.71
N ILE A 314 -20.73 -8.22 2.92
CA ILE A 314 -20.42 -8.73 4.26
C ILE A 314 -18.92 -8.60 4.49
N TYR A 315 -18.53 -7.65 5.34
CA TYR A 315 -17.13 -7.29 5.61
C TYR A 315 -17.01 -6.53 6.94
N PRO A 316 -15.90 -6.68 7.70
CA PRO A 316 -15.58 -5.83 8.84
C PRO A 316 -15.46 -4.33 8.48
N GLY A 317 -16.35 -3.46 8.93
CA GLY A 317 -16.23 -2.00 8.74
C GLY A 317 -15.25 -1.31 9.70
N HIS A 318 -14.86 -0.05 9.41
CA HIS A 318 -13.89 0.75 10.19
C HIS A 318 -14.09 0.69 11.72
N GLU A 319 -15.35 0.82 12.16
CA GLU A 319 -15.73 0.86 13.59
C GLU A 319 -15.62 -0.52 14.30
N THR A 320 -15.35 -1.59 13.56
CA THR A 320 -15.39 -2.98 14.05
C THR A 320 -14.10 -3.75 13.82
N ALA A 321 -13.35 -3.46 12.75
CA ALA A 321 -12.20 -4.23 12.31
C ALA A 321 -11.16 -4.44 13.44
N TRP A 322 -10.80 -3.38 14.15
CA TRP A 322 -9.86 -3.42 15.29
C TRP A 322 -10.28 -4.44 16.36
N ASN A 323 -11.53 -4.34 16.84
CA ASN A 323 -12.05 -5.22 17.89
C ASN A 323 -12.22 -6.66 17.38
N LEU A 324 -12.52 -6.86 16.09
CA LEU A 324 -12.59 -8.20 15.50
C LEU A 324 -11.21 -8.88 15.48
N ILE A 325 -10.15 -8.15 15.13
CA ILE A 325 -8.76 -8.64 15.15
C ILE A 325 -8.34 -9.09 16.55
N PHE A 326 -8.58 -8.27 17.57
CA PHE A 326 -8.07 -8.52 18.93
C PHE A 326 -9.01 -9.34 19.83
N GLU A 327 -10.34 -9.18 19.74
CA GLU A 327 -11.28 -9.88 20.63
C GLU A 327 -11.80 -11.20 20.06
N ARG A 328 -11.95 -11.31 18.73
CA ARG A 328 -12.43 -12.54 18.07
C ARG A 328 -11.32 -13.35 17.42
N GLY A 329 -10.23 -12.71 17.01
CA GLY A 329 -9.10 -13.30 16.31
C GLY A 329 -8.47 -14.46 17.08
N LYS A 330 -8.13 -15.52 16.32
CA LYS A 330 -7.42 -16.70 16.81
C LYS A 330 -6.25 -16.95 15.88
N TRP A 331 -5.20 -16.19 16.15
CA TRP A 331 -3.96 -16.17 15.40
C TRP A 331 -3.02 -17.25 15.91
N ASP A 332 -2.30 -17.88 14.99
CA ASP A 332 -1.29 -18.89 15.28
C ASP A 332 0.14 -18.27 15.21
N GLN A 333 0.31 -17.09 14.60
CA GLN A 333 1.54 -16.29 14.58
C GLN A 333 1.25 -14.77 14.51
N ALA A 334 2.20 -13.96 15.01
CA ALA A 334 2.26 -12.52 14.82
C ALA A 334 3.62 -12.09 14.23
N GLN A 335 3.67 -10.94 13.55
CA GLN A 335 4.89 -10.41 12.95
C GLN A 335 4.86 -8.88 12.89
N LEU A 336 6.05 -8.28 12.90
CA LEU A 336 6.27 -6.84 12.80
C LEU A 336 7.14 -6.56 11.59
N VAL A 337 6.82 -5.51 10.83
CA VAL A 337 7.79 -4.80 9.99
C VAL A 337 7.85 -3.35 10.45
N TYR A 338 9.06 -2.82 10.54
CA TYR A 338 9.35 -1.43 10.86
C TYR A 338 10.24 -0.85 9.76
N ASP A 339 9.84 0.28 9.19
CA ASP A 339 10.64 1.04 8.23
C ASP A 339 11.67 1.89 9.00
N GLU A 340 12.94 1.50 8.92
CA GLU A 340 14.02 2.10 9.70
C GLU A 340 14.76 3.22 8.93
N ASP A 341 14.42 3.44 7.65
CA ASP A 341 15.10 4.37 6.73
C ASP A 341 14.21 5.39 6.00
N ASP A 342 12.89 5.40 6.26
CA ASP A 342 11.93 6.47 5.91
C ASP A 342 11.57 6.51 4.43
N ASP A 343 11.38 5.34 3.81
CA ASP A 343 11.19 5.29 2.37
C ASP A 343 9.87 4.67 1.92
N CYS A 344 9.06 4.09 2.81
CA CYS A 344 7.76 3.57 2.41
C CYS A 344 6.88 4.64 1.73
N ALA A 345 6.29 4.26 0.61
CA ALA A 345 5.42 5.12 -0.20
C ALA A 345 4.23 4.30 -0.73
N ARG A 346 3.71 3.37 0.09
CA ARG A 346 2.72 2.35 -0.33
C ARG A 346 1.50 2.27 0.57
N TRP A 347 0.35 2.51 -0.05
CA TRP A 347 -0.98 2.27 0.51
C TRP A 347 -1.18 0.84 1.03
N GLU A 348 -0.58 -0.17 0.39
CA GLU A 348 -0.79 -1.58 0.77
C GLU A 348 -0.08 -1.98 2.06
N ARG A 349 1.14 -1.44 2.21
CA ARG A 349 2.24 -1.94 3.03
C ARG A 349 2.28 -3.45 3.29
N VAL A 350 2.18 -4.22 2.20
CA VAL A 350 2.24 -5.69 2.22
C VAL A 350 3.68 -6.22 2.19
N GLU A 351 4.61 -5.49 2.77
CA GLU A 351 6.06 -5.66 2.64
C GLU A 351 6.64 -6.68 3.61
N PHE A 352 5.76 -7.41 4.31
CA PHE A 352 6.11 -8.36 5.35
C PHE A 352 7.25 -9.28 4.95
N TYR A 353 8.35 -9.09 5.68
CA TYR A 353 9.50 -9.98 5.67
C TYR A 353 9.07 -11.37 6.14
N GLU A 354 9.47 -12.38 5.39
CA GLU A 354 9.25 -13.78 5.75
C GLU A 354 10.39 -14.28 6.64
N GLN A 355 10.12 -15.14 7.63
CA GLN A 355 11.14 -15.69 8.53
C GLN A 355 12.06 -16.70 7.81
N ARG A 356 12.96 -16.19 6.97
CA ARG A 356 13.84 -16.96 6.07
C ARG A 356 15.31 -16.57 6.25
N ASN A 357 16.12 -16.63 5.18
CA ASN A 357 17.55 -16.39 5.27
C ASN A 357 17.85 -14.87 5.33
N PRO A 358 18.57 -14.37 6.35
CA PRO A 358 18.84 -12.94 6.51
C PRO A 358 19.70 -12.35 5.39
N PHE A 359 20.51 -13.16 4.68
CA PHE A 359 21.50 -12.69 3.70
C PHE A 359 21.14 -12.94 2.23
N LYS A 360 20.20 -13.86 1.93
CA LYS A 360 19.72 -14.06 0.56
C LYS A 360 18.83 -12.89 0.16
N ILE A 361 19.07 -12.31 -1.01
CA ILE A 361 18.35 -11.14 -1.50
C ILE A 361 17.48 -11.47 -2.70
N GLY A 362 16.28 -10.90 -2.74
CA GLY A 362 15.41 -10.82 -3.90
C GLY A 362 14.11 -11.61 -3.81
N LYS A 363 13.08 -11.04 -4.46
CA LYS A 363 11.81 -11.67 -4.83
C LYS A 363 11.95 -13.16 -5.15
N ARG A 364 11.26 -13.99 -4.37
CA ARG A 364 11.18 -15.47 -4.53
C ARG A 364 12.54 -16.18 -4.47
N ASN A 365 13.51 -15.62 -3.75
CA ASN A 365 14.86 -16.17 -3.61
C ASN A 365 15.19 -16.69 -2.20
N GLU A 366 14.19 -17.04 -1.38
CA GLU A 366 14.39 -17.59 -0.02
C GLU A 366 15.10 -16.66 0.97
N GLY A 367 15.12 -15.36 0.68
CA GLY A 367 15.49 -14.28 1.60
C GLY A 367 14.36 -13.88 2.54
N ILE A 368 14.61 -12.98 3.48
CA ILE A 368 13.48 -12.37 4.25
C ILE A 368 12.59 -11.54 3.32
N ASP A 369 13.18 -10.89 2.32
CA ASP A 369 12.49 -10.19 1.22
C ASP A 369 11.96 -11.15 0.12
N ASN A 370 11.61 -12.39 0.47
CA ASN A 370 11.10 -13.38 -0.50
C ASN A 370 9.76 -12.94 -1.13
N ASN A 371 8.93 -12.24 -0.36
CA ASN A 371 7.72 -11.59 -0.85
C ASN A 371 8.08 -10.56 -1.93
N PRO A 372 7.50 -10.63 -3.15
CA PRO A 372 7.79 -9.67 -4.22
C PRO A 372 7.67 -8.19 -3.85
N GLN A 373 6.78 -7.86 -2.91
CA GLN A 373 6.51 -6.50 -2.43
C GLN A 373 7.30 -6.14 -1.15
N ALA A 374 8.11 -7.04 -0.59
CA ALA A 374 9.03 -6.71 0.50
C ALA A 374 10.29 -6.01 -0.02
N ASP A 375 10.89 -5.14 0.79
CA ASP A 375 12.11 -4.43 0.41
C ASP A 375 13.38 -5.27 0.64
N ALA A 376 14.37 -5.12 -0.22
CA ALA A 376 15.62 -5.88 -0.17
C ALA A 376 16.49 -5.53 1.04
N SER A 377 16.43 -4.28 1.51
CA SER A 377 17.06 -3.73 2.71
C SER A 377 16.35 -2.42 3.07
N GLY A 378 16.53 -1.97 4.31
CA GLY A 378 15.85 -0.81 4.89
C GLY A 378 15.11 -1.25 6.15
N ASP A 379 14.05 -2.02 5.93
CA ASP A 379 13.17 -2.63 6.94
C ASP A 379 13.86 -3.52 8.00
N ARG A 380 13.27 -3.51 9.20
CA ARG A 380 13.41 -4.55 10.24
C ARG A 380 12.16 -5.42 10.29
N GLY A 381 12.34 -6.74 10.15
CA GLY A 381 11.28 -7.74 10.32
C GLY A 381 11.45 -8.54 11.61
N GLU A 382 10.36 -8.79 12.33
CA GLU A 382 10.34 -9.58 13.58
C GLU A 382 9.16 -10.55 13.59
N TRP A 383 9.35 -11.71 14.22
CA TRP A 383 8.41 -12.84 14.13
C TRP A 383 8.19 -13.47 15.50
N ASP A 384 6.92 -13.53 15.91
CA ASP A 384 6.37 -14.29 17.04
C ASP A 384 5.64 -15.49 16.42
N ALA A 385 6.36 -16.59 16.26
CA ALA A 385 5.92 -17.74 15.46
C ALA A 385 4.88 -18.63 16.16
N ASP A 386 4.58 -18.39 17.43
CA ASP A 386 3.50 -19.06 18.18
C ASP A 386 2.41 -18.11 18.72
N ASN A 387 2.50 -16.81 18.39
CA ASN A 387 1.62 -15.73 18.86
C ASN A 387 1.57 -15.61 20.40
N SER A 388 2.65 -15.97 21.09
CA SER A 388 2.75 -15.88 22.56
C SER A 388 2.64 -14.43 23.06
N GLY A 389 3.11 -13.46 22.27
CA GLY A 389 3.03 -12.04 22.57
C GLY A 389 1.72 -11.38 22.18
N ASN A 390 0.85 -12.06 21.42
CA ASN A 390 -0.48 -11.57 21.01
C ASN A 390 -0.44 -10.19 20.30
N GLY A 391 0.63 -9.91 19.55
CA GLY A 391 0.85 -8.63 18.87
C GLY A 391 1.07 -7.43 19.80
N GLN A 392 1.42 -7.67 21.07
CA GLN A 392 1.83 -6.62 22.00
C GLN A 392 3.24 -6.11 21.66
N LEU A 393 3.55 -4.88 22.05
CA LEU A 393 4.84 -4.24 21.76
C LEU A 393 5.63 -4.00 23.05
N TYR A 394 6.92 -3.71 22.94
CA TYR A 394 7.71 -3.13 24.02
C TYR A 394 8.75 -2.13 23.47
N ILE A 395 9.24 -1.25 24.33
CA ILE A 395 10.41 -0.40 24.02
C ILE A 395 11.64 -1.08 24.62
N SER A 396 12.63 -1.42 23.79
CA SER A 396 13.86 -2.07 24.26
C SER A 396 14.75 -1.10 25.07
N ARG A 397 15.56 -1.64 25.98
CA ARG A 397 16.63 -0.86 26.64
C ARG A 397 17.94 -0.82 25.84
N PHE A 398 18.10 -1.70 24.85
CA PHE A 398 19.38 -1.94 24.19
C PHE A 398 19.61 -1.08 22.94
N ASP A 399 18.54 -0.71 22.24
CA ASP A 399 18.53 0.25 21.14
C ASP A 399 17.51 1.38 21.31
N GLY A 400 16.58 1.25 22.27
CA GLY A 400 15.53 2.24 22.54
C GLY A 400 14.33 2.16 21.60
N ARG A 401 14.28 1.17 20.69
CA ARG A 401 13.27 1.06 19.63
C ARG A 401 12.02 0.30 20.09
N ILE A 402 10.99 0.33 19.25
CA ILE A 402 9.77 -0.49 19.37
C ILE A 402 10.07 -1.89 18.82
N HIS A 403 9.77 -2.94 19.60
CA HIS A 403 9.95 -4.35 19.23
C HIS A 403 8.67 -5.14 19.52
N LEU A 404 8.47 -6.24 18.81
CA LEU A 404 7.35 -7.17 19.00
C LEU A 404 7.60 -8.04 20.24
N TYR A 405 6.71 -7.94 21.24
CA TYR A 405 6.73 -8.86 22.38
C TYR A 405 6.39 -10.28 21.91
N GLY A 406 7.05 -11.29 22.48
CA GLY A 406 6.88 -12.70 22.07
C GLY A 406 7.70 -13.12 20.85
N ALA A 407 8.31 -12.18 20.11
CA ALA A 407 9.12 -12.51 18.95
C ALA A 407 10.36 -13.33 19.34
N GLU A 408 10.56 -14.51 18.73
CA GLU A 408 11.75 -15.32 19.02
C GLU A 408 12.97 -14.82 18.21
N LYS A 409 12.71 -14.12 17.10
CA LYS A 409 13.74 -13.54 16.21
C LYS A 409 13.34 -12.22 15.60
N GLY A 410 14.34 -11.37 15.37
CA GLY A 410 14.27 -10.21 14.49
C GLY A 410 15.46 -10.15 13.53
N THR A 411 15.30 -9.45 12.41
CA THR A 411 16.38 -9.14 11.45
C THR A 411 16.17 -7.77 10.86
N TRP A 412 17.18 -6.91 10.97
CA TRP A 412 17.25 -5.63 10.29
C TRP A 412 18.36 -5.66 9.24
N ARG A 413 18.00 -5.40 7.97
CA ARG A 413 18.97 -5.15 6.91
C ARG A 413 19.15 -3.65 6.78
N ILE A 414 20.29 -3.14 7.18
CA ILE A 414 20.55 -1.71 7.22
C ILE A 414 20.69 -1.15 5.80
N ASP A 415 19.82 -0.20 5.45
CA ASP A 415 20.11 0.82 4.46
C ASP A 415 20.00 2.21 5.11
N GLN A 416 21.10 2.75 5.60
CA GLN A 416 21.09 4.04 6.31
C GLN A 416 20.68 5.23 5.42
N ASN A 417 20.58 5.07 4.10
CA ASN A 417 20.39 6.18 3.16
C ASN A 417 19.21 6.00 2.18
N ALA A 418 18.29 5.05 2.42
CA ALA A 418 17.20 4.73 1.51
C ALA A 418 17.69 4.54 0.04
N TRP A 419 18.81 3.84 -0.14
CA TRP A 419 19.44 3.67 -1.45
C TRP A 419 18.78 2.53 -2.24
N SER A 420 18.32 1.51 -1.53
CA SER A 420 17.56 0.37 -2.03
C SER A 420 16.06 0.64 -1.97
N PHE A 421 15.63 1.87 -2.22
CA PHE A 421 14.23 2.26 -2.23
C PHE A 421 13.42 1.50 -3.30
N GLN A 422 12.29 0.89 -2.92
CA GLN A 422 11.36 0.21 -3.84
C GLN A 422 10.16 1.06 -4.29
N GLY A 423 9.85 2.16 -3.60
CA GLY A 423 8.77 3.07 -3.98
C GLY A 423 7.37 2.48 -3.86
N MET A 424 6.44 3.14 -4.53
CA MET A 424 5.02 2.78 -4.74
C MET A 424 4.71 1.31 -5.11
N GLY A 425 5.67 0.54 -5.64
CA GLY A 425 5.36 -0.81 -6.12
C GLY A 425 6.56 -1.65 -6.54
N GLY A 426 6.87 -2.71 -5.76
CA GLY A 426 7.84 -3.75 -6.10
C GLY A 426 7.46 -4.65 -7.31
N LEU A 427 6.43 -4.28 -8.06
CA LEU A 427 5.90 -5.07 -9.17
C LEU A 427 5.32 -4.27 -10.34
N TYR A 428 4.89 -3.00 -10.17
CA TYR A 428 3.93 -2.39 -11.11
C TYR A 428 4.13 -0.88 -11.32
N ASP A 429 5.25 -0.46 -11.93
CA ASP A 429 5.34 0.86 -12.55
C ASP A 429 5.05 0.75 -14.06
N GLY A 430 3.85 1.19 -14.45
CA GLY A 430 3.42 1.38 -15.84
C GLY A 430 3.20 0.12 -16.71
N TYR A 431 4.19 -0.79 -16.79
CA TYR A 431 4.33 -1.72 -17.94
C TYR A 431 4.82 -3.16 -17.67
N GLY A 432 5.23 -3.58 -16.46
CA GLY A 432 5.65 -4.99 -16.27
C GLY A 432 5.96 -5.44 -14.83
N PRO A 433 5.93 -6.77 -14.55
CA PRO A 433 5.90 -7.38 -13.20
C PRO A 433 7.27 -7.47 -12.49
N GLU A 434 8.13 -6.45 -12.64
CA GLU A 434 9.52 -6.44 -12.16
C GLU A 434 9.68 -5.52 -10.93
N ARG A 435 10.62 -5.86 -10.03
CA ARG A 435 11.03 -4.93 -8.97
C ARG A 435 11.85 -3.81 -9.61
N LEU A 436 11.46 -2.55 -9.39
CA LEU A 436 12.29 -1.39 -9.70
C LEU A 436 13.47 -1.22 -8.72
N GLN A 437 13.27 -1.69 -7.50
CA GLN A 437 14.24 -1.64 -6.41
C GLN A 437 15.62 -2.11 -6.85
N LYS A 438 16.63 -1.30 -6.54
CA LYS A 438 18.01 -1.66 -6.79
C LYS A 438 18.57 -2.47 -5.62
N GLN A 439 18.62 -3.79 -5.79
CA GLN A 439 19.19 -4.70 -4.79
C GLN A 439 20.63 -4.29 -4.40
N PRO A 440 20.94 -4.09 -3.10
CA PRO A 440 22.31 -3.86 -2.63
C PRO A 440 23.21 -5.07 -2.91
N PRO A 441 24.48 -4.84 -3.31
CA PRO A 441 25.44 -5.91 -3.50
C PRO A 441 25.98 -6.46 -2.17
N LEU A 442 25.92 -5.65 -1.11
CA LEU A 442 26.31 -5.90 0.28
C LEU A 442 25.44 -4.99 1.15
N PHE A 443 25.04 -5.46 2.33
CA PHE A 443 24.27 -4.70 3.32
C PHE A 443 24.69 -5.17 4.72
N ALA A 444 24.78 -4.23 5.67
CA ALA A 444 25.00 -4.58 7.06
C ALA A 444 23.71 -5.21 7.63
N THR A 445 23.86 -6.19 8.51
CA THR A 445 22.74 -6.96 9.08
C THR A 445 22.84 -6.99 10.59
N ILE A 446 21.73 -6.68 11.27
CA ILE A 446 21.56 -6.94 12.70
C ILE A 446 20.55 -8.07 12.87
N GLN A 447 20.90 -9.09 13.66
CA GLN A 447 19.94 -10.09 14.13
C GLN A 447 19.65 -9.90 15.62
N TYR A 448 18.41 -10.17 15.99
CA TYR A 448 17.91 -10.20 17.35
C TYR A 448 17.37 -11.60 17.67
N ALA A 449 17.57 -12.08 18.90
CA ALA A 449 17.04 -13.36 19.35
C ALA A 449 16.65 -13.31 20.82
N ASP A 450 15.53 -13.96 21.15
CA ASP A 450 15.17 -14.36 22.51
C ASP A 450 15.76 -15.76 22.73
N THR A 451 16.74 -15.87 23.63
CA THR A 451 17.45 -17.15 23.88
C THR A 451 16.97 -17.87 25.13
N ASP A 452 16.19 -17.20 26.00
CA ASP A 452 15.65 -17.78 27.23
C ASP A 452 14.13 -18.05 27.20
N ASN A 453 13.44 -17.55 26.16
CA ASN A 453 12.02 -17.69 25.82
C ASN A 453 11.13 -16.93 26.82
N ASN A 454 11.48 -15.68 27.14
CA ASN A 454 10.70 -14.80 28.02
C ASN A 454 9.86 -13.73 27.27
N GLY A 455 9.98 -13.67 25.94
CA GLY A 455 9.27 -12.75 25.05
C GLY A 455 10.01 -11.44 24.75
N PHE A 456 11.26 -11.29 25.20
CA PHE A 456 12.11 -10.12 24.96
C PHE A 456 13.45 -10.56 24.32
N PHE A 457 14.01 -9.75 23.42
CA PHE A 457 15.31 -10.06 22.83
C PHE A 457 16.45 -9.82 23.84
N ASP A 458 17.28 -10.86 24.06
CA ASP A 458 18.45 -10.80 24.94
C ASP A 458 19.79 -10.92 24.20
N GLN A 459 19.79 -11.46 22.98
CA GLN A 459 20.98 -11.58 22.13
C GLN A 459 20.87 -10.71 20.87
N ILE A 460 21.92 -9.93 20.60
CA ILE A 460 22.06 -9.07 19.42
C ILE A 460 23.37 -9.38 18.70
N GLU A 461 23.29 -9.64 17.40
CA GLU A 461 24.42 -9.98 16.52
C GLU A 461 24.54 -8.97 15.38
N TYR A 462 25.77 -8.60 15.04
CA TYR A 462 26.09 -7.59 14.03
C TYR A 462 27.04 -8.18 12.98
N ASP A 463 26.66 -8.04 11.71
CA ASP A 463 27.48 -8.16 10.51
C ASP A 463 27.53 -6.75 9.91
N LEU A 464 28.65 -6.05 10.04
CA LEU A 464 28.76 -4.62 9.69
C LEU A 464 29.46 -4.36 8.35
N ASP A 465 30.24 -5.31 7.83
CA ASP A 465 30.85 -5.20 6.50
C ASP A 465 30.06 -5.91 5.38
N GLY A 466 29.06 -6.72 5.74
CA GLY A 466 28.14 -7.40 4.84
C GLY A 466 28.68 -8.71 4.27
N ASP A 467 29.75 -9.28 4.83
CA ASP A 467 30.34 -10.54 4.35
C ASP A 467 29.56 -11.82 4.77
N THR A 468 28.46 -11.65 5.50
CA THR A 468 27.58 -12.70 6.07
C THR A 468 28.12 -13.40 7.33
N ILE A 469 29.18 -12.87 7.95
CA ILE A 469 29.76 -13.38 9.20
C ILE A 469 29.62 -12.33 10.29
N PHE A 470 28.82 -12.62 11.32
CA PHE A 470 28.69 -11.75 12.49
C PHE A 470 30.04 -11.56 13.21
N GLU A 471 30.59 -10.34 13.20
CA GLU A 471 31.88 -10.04 13.86
C GLU A 471 31.68 -9.71 15.36
N GLN A 472 30.46 -9.35 15.75
CA GLN A 472 30.08 -9.07 17.14
C GLN A 472 28.76 -9.75 17.51
N ALA A 473 28.77 -10.47 18.63
CA ALA A 473 27.57 -10.95 19.31
C ALA A 473 27.57 -10.46 20.77
N VAL A 474 26.42 -10.01 21.26
CA VAL A 474 26.23 -9.47 22.61
C VAL A 474 25.01 -10.11 23.26
N SER A 475 25.16 -10.59 24.50
CA SER A 475 24.05 -11.03 25.35
C SER A 475 23.86 -10.04 26.50
N LEU A 476 22.63 -9.57 26.69
CA LEU A 476 22.25 -8.64 27.75
C LEU A 476 22.47 -9.26 29.14
N HIS A 477 22.12 -10.54 29.31
CA HIS A 477 22.40 -11.30 30.53
C HIS A 477 23.89 -11.37 30.85
N SER A 478 24.75 -11.53 29.82
CA SER A 478 26.22 -11.53 30.00
C SER A 478 26.76 -10.17 30.45
N LEU A 479 26.12 -9.07 30.04
CA LEU A 479 26.39 -7.73 30.55
C LEU A 479 25.72 -7.44 31.92
N GLY A 480 24.91 -8.37 32.45
CA GLY A 480 24.11 -8.18 33.66
C GLY A 480 23.05 -7.10 33.51
N ILE A 481 22.38 -7.07 32.36
CA ILE A 481 21.26 -6.20 32.01
C ILE A 481 19.99 -7.07 32.04
N ASP A 482 18.91 -6.51 32.61
CA ASP A 482 17.58 -7.09 32.52
C ASP A 482 16.97 -6.65 31.19
N ASP A 483 16.64 -7.62 30.35
CA ASP A 483 16.02 -7.51 29.03
C ASP A 483 14.53 -7.18 29.11
N ARG A 484 13.83 -7.72 30.11
CA ARG A 484 12.38 -7.54 30.31
C ARG A 484 11.97 -6.07 30.45
N CYS A 485 11.10 -5.63 29.54
CA CYS A 485 10.60 -4.26 29.45
C CYS A 485 9.13 -4.15 29.87
N GLU A 486 8.59 -2.93 29.87
CA GLU A 486 7.15 -2.72 30.06
C GLU A 486 6.43 -3.10 28.76
N ILE A 487 5.37 -3.91 28.88
CA ILE A 487 4.58 -4.40 27.74
C ILE A 487 3.50 -3.37 27.41
N ILE A 488 3.46 -2.96 26.15
CA ILE A 488 2.49 -2.06 25.57
C ILE A 488 1.33 -2.90 25.01
N ASN A 489 0.13 -2.71 25.55
CA ASN A 489 -1.05 -3.43 25.11
C ASN A 489 -1.65 -2.78 23.85
N THR A 490 -1.12 -3.16 22.68
CA THR A 490 -1.55 -2.70 21.35
C THR A 490 -3.07 -2.70 21.19
N ALA A 491 -3.75 -3.78 21.62
CA ALA A 491 -5.20 -3.93 21.53
C ALA A 491 -6.02 -2.79 22.17
N SER A 492 -5.45 -2.06 23.15
CA SER A 492 -6.13 -0.94 23.84
C SER A 492 -5.67 0.45 23.39
N MET A 493 -4.83 0.56 22.36
CA MET A 493 -4.36 1.83 21.81
C MET A 493 -5.32 2.38 20.76
N ASP A 494 -5.42 3.70 20.67
CA ASP A 494 -5.87 4.40 19.48
C ASP A 494 -4.68 5.03 18.72
N TYR A 495 -4.93 5.58 17.53
CA TYR A 495 -3.91 6.23 16.72
C TYR A 495 -3.13 7.33 17.47
N SER A 496 -3.82 8.11 18.32
CA SER A 496 -3.16 9.15 19.11
C SER A 496 -2.19 8.58 20.15
N ASP A 497 -2.42 7.37 20.65
CA ASP A 497 -1.47 6.66 21.52
C ASP A 497 -0.22 6.19 20.76
N PHE A 498 -0.35 5.81 19.49
CA PHE A 498 0.79 5.48 18.62
C PHE A 498 1.69 6.71 18.37
N ILE A 499 1.11 7.88 18.08
CA ILE A 499 1.88 9.14 17.98
C ILE A 499 2.60 9.48 19.29
N LYS A 500 1.90 9.33 20.43
CA LYS A 500 2.52 9.54 21.76
C LYS A 500 3.69 8.58 21.99
N LEU A 501 3.55 7.32 21.56
CA LEU A 501 4.58 6.29 21.68
C LEU A 501 5.84 6.63 20.86
N LYS A 502 5.73 6.82 19.54
CA LYS A 502 6.86 7.18 18.65
C LYS A 502 7.53 8.47 19.09
N LYS A 503 6.75 9.48 19.49
CA LYS A 503 7.29 10.73 20.06
C LYS A 503 8.10 10.49 21.34
N SER A 504 7.63 9.65 22.26
CA SER A 504 8.39 9.31 23.47
C SER A 504 9.67 8.56 23.13
N VAL A 505 9.58 7.55 22.26
CA VAL A 505 10.71 6.75 21.76
C VAL A 505 11.78 7.65 21.12
N ALA A 506 11.39 8.55 20.21
CA ALA A 506 12.30 9.47 19.54
C ALA A 506 12.98 10.45 20.50
N GLU A 507 12.25 11.01 21.48
CA GLU A 507 12.84 11.92 22.48
C GLU A 507 13.79 11.19 23.45
N ASP A 508 13.49 9.95 23.86
CA ASP A 508 14.35 9.17 24.75
C ASP A 508 15.60 8.63 24.03
N ILE A 509 15.49 8.13 22.79
CA ILE A 509 16.64 7.81 21.94
C ILE A 509 17.53 9.05 21.77
N TRP A 510 16.95 10.20 21.45
CA TRP A 510 17.71 11.45 21.28
C TRP A 510 18.38 11.94 22.58
N LYS A 511 17.69 11.82 23.72
CA LYS A 511 18.25 12.13 25.04
C LYS A 511 19.43 11.23 25.40
N ASN A 512 19.36 9.93 25.06
CA ASN A 512 20.47 9.01 25.25
C ASN A 512 21.64 9.36 24.32
N ALA A 513 21.37 9.78 23.07
CA ALA A 513 22.38 10.28 22.14
C ALA A 513 23.13 11.53 22.65
N LEU A 514 22.43 12.46 23.30
CA LEU A 514 23.07 13.59 23.98
C LEU A 514 23.98 13.14 25.12
N GLY A 515 23.58 12.10 25.88
CA GLY A 515 24.44 11.47 26.90
C GLY A 515 25.72 10.86 26.31
N ALA A 516 25.62 10.16 25.17
CA ALA A 516 26.77 9.64 24.43
C ALA A 516 27.71 10.76 23.96
N VAL A 517 27.16 11.87 23.44
CA VAL A 517 27.93 13.07 23.03
C VAL A 517 28.68 13.69 24.22
N GLU A 518 28.05 13.84 25.39
CA GLU A 518 28.70 14.37 26.59
C GLU A 518 29.86 13.49 27.06
N LEU A 519 29.68 12.17 27.03
CA LEU A 519 30.74 11.22 27.38
C LEU A 519 31.90 11.24 26.36
N ALA A 520 31.59 11.24 25.07
CA ALA A 520 32.57 11.30 24.00
C ALA A 520 33.45 12.56 24.10
N LYS A 521 32.82 13.73 24.29
CA LYS A 521 33.50 15.01 24.55
C LYS A 521 34.45 14.93 25.75
N LYS A 522 33.98 14.37 26.86
CA LYS A 522 34.75 14.22 28.10
C LYS A 522 35.97 13.31 27.93
N GLU A 523 35.87 12.28 27.10
CA GLU A 523 36.97 11.36 26.80
C GLU A 523 37.90 11.84 25.67
N GLY A 524 37.57 12.96 25.03
CA GLY A 524 38.40 13.63 24.02
C GLY A 524 38.13 13.19 22.57
N ILE A 525 37.00 12.55 22.30
CA ILE A 525 36.51 12.32 20.95
C ILE A 525 35.97 13.65 20.41
N ASN A 526 36.31 13.98 19.16
CA ASN A 526 35.80 15.18 18.50
C ASN A 526 34.41 14.91 17.93
N GLU A 527 33.36 15.41 18.58
CA GLU A 527 31.98 15.22 18.14
C GLU A 527 31.67 15.89 16.80
N SER A 528 32.50 16.85 16.35
CA SER A 528 32.20 17.63 15.14
C SER A 528 32.11 16.78 13.86
N TRP A 529 32.67 15.56 13.86
CA TRP A 529 32.49 14.60 12.78
C TRP A 529 31.02 14.18 12.58
N TYR A 530 30.23 14.19 13.65
CA TYR A 530 28.83 13.79 13.67
C TYR A 530 27.86 14.97 13.60
N SER A 531 28.34 16.15 13.19
CA SER A 531 27.56 17.40 13.19
C SER A 531 26.23 17.30 12.42
N LEU A 532 26.12 16.45 11.40
CA LEU A 532 24.85 16.22 10.69
C LEU A 532 23.80 15.58 11.62
N LEU A 533 24.14 14.45 12.22
CA LEU A 533 23.27 13.69 13.14
C LEU A 533 22.94 14.50 14.41
N MET A 534 23.81 15.42 14.81
CA MET A 534 23.61 16.26 15.99
C MET A 534 22.52 17.36 15.82
N HIS A 535 21.92 17.53 14.64
CA HIS A 535 20.90 18.56 14.38
C HIS A 535 19.62 17.98 13.73
N PRO A 536 18.88 17.09 14.44
CA PRO A 536 17.59 16.59 13.96
C PRO A 536 16.54 17.70 13.89
N LYS A 537 15.62 17.60 12.91
CA LYS A 537 14.59 18.62 12.63
C LYS A 537 13.15 18.16 12.88
N SER A 538 12.87 16.86 12.77
CA SER A 538 11.57 16.22 12.98
C SER A 538 11.62 15.22 14.15
N VAL A 539 10.48 14.62 14.50
CA VAL A 539 10.40 13.47 15.42
C VAL A 539 11.19 12.31 14.82
N ARG A 540 10.97 12.02 13.55
CA ARG A 540 11.68 10.98 12.81
C ARG A 540 13.19 11.16 12.79
N GLN A 541 13.70 12.36 12.55
CA GLN A 541 15.14 12.60 12.64
C GLN A 541 15.70 12.46 14.06
N LYS A 542 14.92 12.68 15.12
CA LYS A 542 15.38 12.37 16.49
C LYS A 542 15.53 10.87 16.72
N TYR A 543 14.59 10.08 16.21
CA TYR A 543 14.67 8.62 16.19
C TYR A 543 15.90 8.14 15.41
N HIS A 544 15.95 8.43 14.11
CA HIS A 544 16.97 7.90 13.20
C HIS A 544 18.37 8.46 13.49
N HIS A 545 18.55 9.79 13.60
CA HIS A 545 19.87 10.34 13.95
C HIS A 545 20.29 9.98 15.38
N GLY A 546 19.35 9.89 16.32
CA GLY A 546 19.67 9.55 17.72
C GLY A 546 20.18 8.12 17.88
N TYR A 547 19.65 7.16 17.11
CA TYR A 547 20.22 5.82 17.04
C TYR A 547 21.64 5.84 16.45
N TRP A 548 21.81 6.39 15.24
CA TRP A 548 23.10 6.36 14.55
C TRP A 548 24.21 7.14 15.27
N LEU A 549 23.88 8.28 15.88
CA LEU A 549 24.81 9.07 16.68
C LEU A 549 25.33 8.28 17.88
N GLN A 550 24.47 7.52 18.57
CA GLN A 550 24.90 6.62 19.64
C GLN A 550 25.76 5.49 19.11
N PHE A 551 25.36 4.84 18.02
CA PHE A 551 26.06 3.71 17.44
C PHE A 551 27.51 4.08 17.04
N TYR A 552 27.72 5.21 16.37
CA TYR A 552 29.07 5.66 16.02
C TYR A 552 29.90 6.05 17.25
N LEU A 553 29.33 6.83 18.18
CA LEU A 553 30.06 7.26 19.38
C LEU A 553 30.42 6.10 20.31
N PHE A 554 29.55 5.09 20.40
CA PHE A 554 29.82 3.81 21.05
C PHE A 554 31.06 3.15 20.44
N ASN A 555 31.09 2.96 19.11
CA ASN A 555 32.20 2.34 18.42
C ASN A 555 33.52 3.13 18.59
N ASP A 556 33.48 4.47 18.53
CA ASP A 556 34.64 5.33 18.80
C ASP A 556 35.14 5.20 20.25
N LEU A 557 34.24 5.14 21.24
CA LEU A 557 34.58 4.92 22.65
C LEU A 557 35.20 3.54 22.89
N ILE A 558 34.66 2.49 22.26
CA ILE A 558 35.24 1.13 22.27
C ILE A 558 36.64 1.14 21.66
N ASN A 559 36.81 1.81 20.51
CA ASN A 559 38.10 1.92 19.82
C ASN A 559 39.14 2.67 20.69
N LEU A 560 38.72 3.78 21.31
CA LEU A 560 39.54 4.59 22.20
C LEU A 560 40.04 3.78 23.41
N TYR A 561 39.17 3.03 24.09
CA TYR A 561 39.57 2.25 25.26
C TYR A 561 40.33 0.98 24.91
N THR A 562 40.08 0.39 23.74
CA THR A 562 40.90 -0.70 23.19
C THR A 562 42.34 -0.22 22.94
N ARG A 563 42.54 0.97 22.34
CA ARG A 563 43.88 1.58 22.17
C ARG A 563 44.55 1.98 23.50
N LYS A 564 43.76 2.22 24.56
CA LYS A 564 44.25 2.46 25.93
C LYS A 564 44.48 1.16 26.72
N GLU A 565 44.29 -0.01 26.10
CA GLU A 565 44.36 -1.35 26.73
C GLU A 565 43.47 -1.51 27.99
N CYS A 566 42.38 -0.74 28.09
CA CYS A 566 41.47 -0.77 29.25
C CYS A 566 40.25 -1.66 29.00
N THR A 567 40.39 -2.97 29.22
CA THR A 567 39.28 -3.95 29.12
C THR A 567 38.09 -3.58 30.01
N ASP A 568 38.34 -3.18 31.26
CA ASP A 568 37.30 -2.76 32.21
C ASP A 568 36.52 -1.52 31.74
N CYS A 569 37.15 -0.66 30.92
CA CYS A 569 36.49 0.50 30.33
C CYS A 569 35.59 0.06 29.17
N VAL A 570 36.07 -0.85 28.30
CA VAL A 570 35.31 -1.42 27.18
C VAL A 570 34.02 -2.08 27.67
N GLU A 571 34.09 -2.93 28.70
CA GLU A 571 32.90 -3.59 29.25
C GLU A 571 31.90 -2.62 29.90
N LYS A 572 32.38 -1.53 30.51
CA LYS A 572 31.50 -0.46 31.02
C LYS A 572 30.85 0.36 29.91
N ILE A 573 31.54 0.59 28.79
CA ILE A 573 30.95 1.27 27.62
C ILE A 573 29.90 0.38 26.95
N ARG A 574 30.17 -0.93 26.80
CA ARG A 574 29.16 -1.92 26.38
C ARG A 574 27.93 -1.87 27.28
N LYS A 575 28.12 -2.00 28.60
CA LYS A 575 26.98 -1.96 29.53
C LYS A 575 26.21 -0.64 29.46
N ALA A 576 26.89 0.51 29.33
CA ALA A 576 26.23 1.81 29.21
C ALA A 576 25.39 1.93 27.93
N TYR A 577 25.92 1.48 26.78
CA TYR A 577 25.20 1.49 25.50
C TYR A 577 23.98 0.56 25.54
N TYR A 578 24.18 -0.72 25.83
CA TYR A 578 23.13 -1.75 25.81
C TYR A 578 22.08 -1.64 26.94
N SER A 579 22.19 -0.63 27.82
CA SER A 579 21.16 -0.31 28.82
C SER A 579 20.56 1.10 28.66
N GLY A 580 21.01 1.87 27.67
CA GLY A 580 20.68 3.29 27.50
C GLY A 580 21.28 4.22 28.56
N ASP A 581 21.93 3.70 29.61
CA ASP A 581 22.43 4.49 30.75
C ASP A 581 23.85 5.03 30.53
N TRP A 582 23.98 5.97 29.59
CA TRP A 582 25.20 6.76 29.40
C TRP A 582 25.58 7.61 30.62
N GLN A 583 24.59 8.08 31.40
CA GLN A 583 24.80 8.96 32.55
C GLN A 583 25.35 8.22 33.78
N GLY A 584 25.01 6.94 33.94
CA GLY A 584 25.56 6.03 34.93
C GLY A 584 27.03 5.69 34.71
N TYR A 585 27.59 5.97 33.53
CA TYR A 585 28.99 5.67 33.22
C TYR A 585 29.97 6.44 34.15
N ARG A 586 30.67 5.66 34.99
CA ARG A 586 31.77 6.15 35.82
C ARG A 586 33.10 5.66 35.26
N SER A 587 33.82 6.58 34.62
CA SER A 587 35.19 6.40 34.13
C SER A 587 36.04 5.67 35.16
N CYS A 588 36.76 4.62 34.74
CA CYS A 588 37.79 4.00 35.57
C CYS A 588 38.74 5.09 36.07
N GLN A 589 38.99 5.13 37.39
CA GLN A 589 39.99 6.05 37.93
C GLN A 589 41.32 5.78 37.21
N LYS A 590 42.02 6.86 36.82
CA LYS A 590 43.35 6.73 36.24
C LYS A 590 44.21 5.88 37.18
N MET A 591 44.59 4.69 36.74
CA MET A 591 45.81 4.09 37.27
C MET A 591 46.94 5.04 36.88
N ASP A 592 47.65 5.56 37.89
CA ASP A 592 48.85 6.35 37.65
C ASP A 592 49.90 5.43 37.02
N ILE A 593 50.00 5.47 35.68
CA ILE A 593 51.10 4.87 34.92
C ILE A 593 52.34 5.77 35.14
N ASN A 594 52.91 5.64 36.34
CA ASN A 594 54.14 6.27 36.79
C ASN A 594 54.82 5.39 37.84
N LYS A 595 55.23 4.17 37.42
CA LYS A 595 56.29 3.37 38.04
C LYS A 595 57.05 2.58 36.97
#